data_AF-A0A353RJ16-F1
#
_entry.id   AF-A0A353RJ16-F1
#
_cell.length_a   1.000
_cell.length_b   1.000
_cell.length_c   1.000
_cell.angle_alpha   90.00
_cell.angle_beta   90.00
_cell.angle_gamma   90.00
#
_symmetry.space_group_name_H-M   'P 1'
#
loop_
_entity.id
_entity.type
_entity.pdbx_description
1 polymer ?
#
loop_
_entity_poly.entity_id
_entity_poly.type
_entity_poly.pdbx_seq_one_letter_code
_entity_poly.pdbx_strand_id
1 'polypeptide(L)'
;MKVINNLQIAFILISLLASCATGGKGTAEANYGVVPLPDRINTTEGAAFLLSGTTKIVFPEGNEKMQRNAEFLADYLKLSAGIRPTVTTVTTEQDAIVMATGLEHDNPEAYRISVNDRRIRIEGVSEAAVFYGIQTLRKSVPVGSYASVSFSPATIDDAPRFAYRGMMLDIARHFQPVDFIKKYIDLLALHNINRFHWHLTDDQGWRIEIDAYPKLTEVGSMRKETVIGRNTGEYDGTPHGGFYTKEELR
;
A
#
# COMPACT_ATOMS: atom_id res chain seq x y z
N MET A 1 5.03 29.81 59.09
CA MET A 1 4.55 29.98 57.71
C MET A 1 5.75 29.97 56.78
N LYS A 2 6.04 28.84 56.13
CA LYS A 2 7.17 28.73 55.18
C LYS A 2 6.75 29.38 53.86
N VAL A 3 7.39 30.49 53.52
CA VAL A 3 7.27 31.16 52.23
C VAL A 3 7.89 30.23 51.19
N ILE A 4 7.05 29.59 50.38
CA ILE A 4 7.52 28.80 49.23
C ILE A 4 8.05 29.81 48.21
N ASN A 5 9.32 29.65 47.87
CA ASN A 5 10.03 30.56 46.98
C ASN A 5 9.50 30.39 45.55
N ASN A 6 9.00 31.46 44.92
CA ASN A 6 8.42 31.44 43.57
C ASN A 6 9.37 30.89 42.49
N LEU A 7 10.67 30.80 42.79
CA LEU A 7 11.71 30.25 41.92
C LEU A 7 11.69 28.72 41.81
N GLN A 8 11.21 27.99 42.83
CA GLN A 8 11.08 26.53 42.78
C GLN A 8 9.82 26.06 42.04
N ILE A 9 8.76 26.88 42.05
CA ILE A 9 7.53 26.61 41.28
C ILE A 9 7.79 26.79 39.78
N ALA A 10 8.64 27.76 39.41
CA ALA A 10 9.05 27.98 38.01
C ALA A 10 9.88 26.81 37.45
N PHE A 11 10.72 26.16 38.26
CA PHE A 11 11.53 25.02 37.82
C PHE A 11 10.73 23.73 37.64
N ILE A 12 9.66 23.54 38.41
CA ILE A 12 8.76 22.37 38.29
C ILE A 12 7.77 22.54 37.13
N LEU A 13 7.39 23.78 36.78
CA LEU A 13 6.54 24.04 35.61
C LEU A 13 7.29 23.94 34.26
N ILE A 14 8.61 24.15 34.22
CA ILE A 14 9.40 24.01 32.98
C ILE A 14 9.68 22.53 32.64
N SER A 15 9.69 21.63 33.63
CA SER A 15 9.81 20.18 33.39
C SER A 15 8.54 19.51 32.86
N LEU A 16 7.39 20.19 32.84
CA LEU A 16 6.13 19.66 32.27
C LEU A 16 5.86 20.10 30.83
N LEU A 17 6.71 20.93 30.22
CA LEU A 17 6.52 21.44 28.86
C LEU A 17 7.30 20.69 27.78
N ALA A 18 7.99 19.59 28.14
CA ALA A 18 8.79 18.79 27.20
C ALA A 18 8.10 17.48 26.73
N SER A 19 6.77 17.40 26.76
CA SER A 19 6.04 16.20 26.28
C SER A 19 4.87 16.51 25.34
N CYS A 20 5.06 17.51 24.48
CA CYS A 20 4.26 17.70 23.27
C CYS A 20 5.20 17.88 22.06
N ALA A 21 6.17 16.98 21.92
CA ALA A 21 6.76 16.73 20.61
C ALA A 21 5.90 15.66 19.95
N THR A 22 5.35 15.97 18.78
CA THR A 22 4.66 15.07 17.84
C THR A 22 5.59 14.02 17.23
N GLY A 23 6.56 13.50 18.00
CA GLY A 23 7.50 12.46 17.61
C GLY A 23 6.94 11.08 17.92
N GLY A 24 7.02 10.16 16.96
CA GLY A 24 6.62 8.77 17.16
C GLY A 24 7.42 8.09 18.28
N LYS A 25 6.88 6.98 18.81
CA LYS A 25 7.47 6.19 19.88
C LYS A 25 8.75 5.50 19.39
N GLY A 26 9.92 5.83 19.94
CA GLY A 26 11.16 5.03 19.80
C GLY A 26 11.51 4.53 18.39
N THR A 27 12.26 3.43 18.33
CA THR A 27 12.61 2.71 17.09
C THR A 27 11.91 1.37 17.08
N ALA A 28 11.21 1.05 15.99
CA ALA A 28 10.63 -0.27 15.75
C ALA A 28 11.54 -1.12 14.86
N GLU A 29 11.40 -2.44 14.90
CA GLU A 29 12.16 -3.36 14.04
C GLU A 29 11.29 -3.83 12.87
N ALA A 30 11.85 -3.81 11.66
CA ALA A 30 11.22 -4.38 10.48
C ALA A 30 11.31 -5.91 10.48
N ASN A 31 10.32 -6.58 9.90
CA ASN A 31 10.28 -8.04 9.77
C ASN A 31 10.10 -8.46 8.31
N TYR A 32 11.11 -9.13 7.74
CA TYR A 32 11.07 -9.59 6.35
C TYR A 32 10.18 -10.81 6.11
N GLY A 33 9.69 -11.47 7.17
CA GLY A 33 8.74 -12.60 7.11
C GLY A 33 7.32 -12.14 6.74
N VAL A 34 7.17 -11.58 5.53
CA VAL A 34 5.92 -11.02 5.02
C VAL A 34 5.08 -12.06 4.27
N VAL A 35 3.84 -11.69 3.92
CA VAL A 35 2.93 -12.51 3.10
C VAL A 35 2.66 -11.81 1.75
N PRO A 36 2.76 -12.51 0.60
CA PRO A 36 3.39 -13.84 0.42
C PRO A 36 4.86 -13.82 0.84
N LEU A 37 5.38 -14.99 1.25
CA LEU A 37 6.79 -15.12 1.64
C LEU A 37 7.67 -14.98 0.39
N PRO A 38 8.66 -14.07 0.40
CA PRO A 38 9.63 -13.95 -0.68
C PRO A 38 10.38 -15.27 -0.93
N ASP A 39 10.77 -15.51 -2.18
CA ASP A 39 11.50 -16.74 -2.57
C ASP A 39 12.79 -16.96 -1.76
N ARG A 40 13.56 -15.90 -1.53
CA ARG A 40 14.79 -15.98 -0.71
C ARG A 40 15.01 -14.73 0.13
N ILE A 41 15.32 -14.95 1.42
CA ILE A 41 15.72 -13.92 2.37
C ILE A 41 17.07 -14.34 2.97
N ASN A 42 18.12 -13.56 2.70
CA ASN A 42 19.46 -13.77 3.26
C ASN A 42 19.79 -12.60 4.19
N THR A 43 19.64 -12.79 5.49
CA THR A 43 20.08 -11.82 6.49
C THR A 43 21.58 -11.94 6.73
N THR A 44 22.24 -10.82 6.97
CA THR A 44 23.68 -10.76 7.29
C THR A 44 23.92 -9.98 8.56
N GLU A 45 25.02 -10.26 9.24
CA GLU A 45 25.47 -9.44 10.36
C GLU A 45 25.91 -8.05 9.88
N GLY A 46 25.70 -7.03 10.71
CA GLY A 46 26.09 -5.66 10.42
C GLY A 46 25.18 -4.64 11.09
N ALA A 47 25.53 -3.36 10.93
CA ALA A 47 24.70 -2.27 11.43
C ALA A 47 23.39 -2.15 10.63
N ALA A 48 22.28 -1.91 11.32
CA ALA A 48 20.97 -1.74 10.71
C ALA A 48 20.86 -0.39 9.98
N PHE A 49 20.06 -0.36 8.91
CA PHE A 49 19.56 0.88 8.33
C PHE A 49 18.47 1.47 9.24
N LEU A 50 18.49 2.78 9.48
CA LEU A 50 17.44 3.47 10.23
C LEU A 50 16.59 4.33 9.30
N LEU A 51 15.42 3.81 8.93
CA LEU A 51 14.42 4.58 8.21
C LEU A 51 13.81 5.63 9.15
N SER A 52 13.90 6.91 8.78
CA SER A 52 13.34 8.00 9.58
C SER A 52 12.74 9.09 8.68
N GLY A 53 12.28 10.19 9.29
CA GLY A 53 11.75 11.33 8.53
C GLY A 53 12.79 12.07 7.67
N THR A 54 14.09 11.87 7.93
CA THR A 54 15.17 12.47 7.11
C THR A 54 15.50 11.66 5.87
N THR A 55 15.11 10.38 5.86
CA THR A 55 15.37 9.46 4.76
C THR A 55 14.77 10.00 3.47
N LYS A 56 15.49 9.78 2.37
CA LYS A 56 15.04 10.15 1.02
C LYS A 56 14.61 8.92 0.25
N ILE A 57 13.50 9.00 -0.47
CA ILE A 57 13.12 8.01 -1.48
C ILE A 57 13.59 8.55 -2.83
N VAL A 58 14.56 7.87 -3.44
CA VAL A 58 15.20 8.27 -4.69
C VAL A 58 14.64 7.44 -5.84
N PHE A 59 14.21 8.10 -6.91
CA PHE A 59 13.72 7.45 -8.13
C PHE A 59 14.39 8.04 -9.39
N PRO A 60 14.40 7.32 -10.53
CA PRO A 60 15.00 7.81 -11.77
C PRO A 60 14.26 9.03 -12.33
N GLU A 61 15.01 10.07 -12.68
CA GLU A 61 14.47 11.28 -13.30
C GLU A 61 13.73 10.99 -14.61
N GLY A 62 12.59 11.65 -14.83
CA GLY A 62 11.78 11.48 -16.04
C GLY A 62 10.92 10.20 -16.08
N ASN A 63 10.99 9.32 -15.07
CA ASN A 63 10.14 8.12 -15.01
C ASN A 63 8.90 8.34 -14.13
N GLU A 64 7.78 8.72 -14.75
CA GLU A 64 6.51 9.00 -14.07
C GLU A 64 5.96 7.80 -13.27
N LYS A 65 6.15 6.57 -13.77
CA LYS A 65 5.71 5.35 -13.05
C LYS A 65 6.51 5.15 -11.77
N MET A 66 7.82 5.40 -11.83
CA MET A 66 8.69 5.32 -10.66
C MET A 66 8.42 6.46 -9.66
N GLN A 67 8.06 7.65 -10.14
CA GLN A 67 7.59 8.73 -9.28
C GLN A 67 6.31 8.31 -8.52
N ARG A 68 5.33 7.72 -9.22
CA ARG A 68 4.11 7.19 -8.59
C ARG A 68 4.43 6.12 -7.55
N ASN A 69 5.35 5.20 -7.86
CA ASN A 69 5.84 4.19 -6.92
C ASN A 69 6.52 4.82 -5.68
N ALA A 70 7.30 5.89 -5.87
CA ALA A 70 7.96 6.61 -4.78
C ALA A 70 6.97 7.25 -3.81
N GLU A 71 6.00 7.99 -4.36
CA GLU A 71 4.95 8.64 -3.56
C GLU A 71 4.06 7.61 -2.87
N PHE A 72 3.71 6.52 -3.57
CA PHE A 72 2.99 5.39 -3.00
C PHE A 72 3.71 4.89 -1.73
N LEU A 73 5.01 4.56 -1.83
CA LEU A 73 5.80 4.13 -0.67
C LEU A 73 5.84 5.18 0.44
N ALA A 74 6.07 6.45 0.12
CA ALA A 74 6.12 7.54 1.11
C ALA A 74 4.81 7.65 1.90
N ASP A 75 3.68 7.60 1.21
CA ASP A 75 2.35 7.71 1.81
C ASP A 75 2.00 6.48 2.66
N TYR A 76 2.41 5.28 2.25
CA TYR A 76 2.24 4.11 3.11
C TYR A 76 3.09 4.14 4.35
N LEU A 77 4.36 4.55 4.27
CA LEU A 77 5.20 4.69 5.45
C LEU A 77 4.62 5.72 6.42
N LYS A 78 3.99 6.78 5.90
CA LYS A 78 3.29 7.76 6.73
C LYS A 78 2.08 7.13 7.41
N LEU A 79 1.28 6.38 6.66
CA LEU A 79 0.08 5.72 7.18
C LEU A 79 0.41 4.61 8.19
N SER A 80 1.44 3.80 7.93
CA SER A 80 1.77 2.62 8.73
C SER A 80 2.64 2.95 9.92
N ALA A 81 3.65 3.82 9.79
CA ALA A 81 4.66 4.07 10.81
C ALA A 81 4.70 5.53 11.28
N GLY A 82 3.92 6.43 10.69
CA GLY A 82 3.94 7.87 11.02
C GLY A 82 5.09 8.64 10.35
N ILE A 83 5.97 7.97 9.60
CA ILE A 83 7.19 8.50 9.00
C ILE A 83 6.95 8.80 7.53
N ARG A 84 7.17 10.04 7.08
CA ARG A 84 7.08 10.40 5.64
C ARG A 84 8.45 10.84 5.11
N PRO A 85 9.22 9.93 4.49
CA PRO A 85 10.44 10.28 3.76
C PRO A 85 10.16 11.29 2.64
N THR A 86 11.17 12.06 2.25
CA THR A 86 11.05 12.98 1.10
C THR A 86 11.33 12.25 -0.20
N VAL A 87 10.48 12.42 -1.20
CA VAL A 87 10.65 11.87 -2.54
C VAL A 87 11.53 12.82 -3.38
N THR A 88 12.53 12.29 -4.09
CA THR A 88 13.46 13.10 -4.89
C THR A 88 14.08 12.30 -6.05
N THR A 89 14.61 13.00 -7.05
CA THR A 89 15.45 12.43 -8.10
C THR A 89 16.95 12.59 -7.80
N VAL A 90 17.31 13.38 -6.78
CA VAL A 90 18.70 13.66 -6.44
C VAL A 90 19.32 12.42 -5.79
N THR A 91 20.29 11.82 -6.47
CA THR A 91 20.99 10.62 -6.00
C THR A 91 21.74 10.88 -4.69
N THR A 92 21.61 9.96 -3.75
CA THR A 92 22.38 9.94 -2.50
C THR A 92 22.73 8.49 -2.16
N GLU A 93 23.93 8.29 -1.63
CA GLU A 93 24.44 6.98 -1.23
C GLU A 93 24.18 6.67 0.25
N GLN A 94 23.61 7.61 1.00
CA GLN A 94 23.34 7.51 2.44
C GLN A 94 21.93 8.01 2.77
N ASP A 95 21.34 7.43 3.83
CA ASP A 95 20.01 7.74 4.35
C ASP A 95 18.94 7.74 3.24
N ALA A 96 18.93 6.67 2.44
CA ALA A 96 18.12 6.60 1.23
C ALA A 96 17.46 5.24 0.99
N ILE A 97 16.25 5.29 0.43
CA ILE A 97 15.62 4.19 -0.28
C ILE A 97 15.77 4.47 -1.78
N VAL A 98 16.63 3.74 -2.46
CA VAL A 98 16.94 3.93 -3.89
C VAL A 98 16.16 2.93 -4.72
N MET A 99 15.35 3.41 -5.65
CA MET A 99 14.62 2.57 -6.59
C MET A 99 15.26 2.58 -7.96
N ALA A 100 15.39 1.40 -8.56
CA ALA A 100 15.99 1.25 -9.89
C ALA A 100 15.30 0.13 -10.68
N THR A 101 15.42 0.23 -12.00
CA THR A 101 15.13 -0.87 -12.93
C THR A 101 16.44 -1.36 -13.54
N GLY A 102 16.40 -2.53 -14.19
CA GLY A 102 17.57 -3.13 -14.85
C GLY A 102 18.12 -4.37 -14.15
N LEU A 103 17.36 -4.96 -13.22
CA LEU A 103 17.69 -6.29 -12.70
C LEU A 103 17.71 -7.29 -13.88
N GLU A 104 18.78 -8.06 -14.01
CA GLU A 104 18.84 -9.17 -14.97
C GLU A 104 18.13 -10.39 -14.39
N HIS A 105 16.95 -10.72 -14.93
CA HIS A 105 16.19 -11.91 -14.57
C HIS A 105 15.16 -12.25 -15.67
N ASP A 106 14.85 -13.54 -15.87
CA ASP A 106 13.92 -13.99 -16.93
C ASP A 106 12.46 -13.65 -16.65
N ASN A 107 12.12 -13.33 -15.40
CA ASN A 107 10.76 -13.01 -14.96
C ASN A 107 10.58 -11.48 -14.84
N PRO A 108 9.66 -10.85 -15.59
CA PRO A 108 9.49 -9.39 -15.63
C PRO A 108 8.96 -8.77 -14.32
N GLU A 109 8.46 -9.59 -13.40
CA GLU A 109 7.98 -9.17 -12.08
C GLU A 109 9.01 -9.45 -10.97
N ALA A 110 10.22 -9.92 -11.31
CA ALA A 110 11.27 -10.21 -10.33
C ALA A 110 11.95 -8.94 -9.80
N TYR A 111 12.21 -8.92 -8.49
CA TYR A 111 12.87 -7.82 -7.81
C TYR A 111 13.88 -8.31 -6.76
N ARG A 112 14.81 -7.43 -6.43
CA ARG A 112 15.77 -7.57 -5.33
C ARG A 112 15.68 -6.38 -4.39
N ILE A 113 15.62 -6.65 -3.09
CA ILE A 113 15.80 -5.65 -2.03
C ILE A 113 17.16 -5.90 -1.38
N SER A 114 18.04 -4.90 -1.41
CA SER A 114 19.34 -4.93 -0.72
C SER A 114 19.33 -3.91 0.41
N VAL A 115 19.57 -4.34 1.64
CA VAL A 115 19.62 -3.50 2.84
C VAL A 115 21.03 -3.54 3.41
N ASN A 116 21.61 -2.37 3.62
CA ASN A 116 22.82 -2.18 4.42
C ASN A 116 22.68 -0.95 5.33
N ASP A 117 23.69 -0.66 6.15
CA ASP A 117 23.70 0.44 7.11
C ASP A 117 23.53 1.85 6.51
N ARG A 118 23.72 2.00 5.20
CA ARG A 118 23.64 3.29 4.50
C ARG A 118 22.37 3.49 3.70
N ARG A 119 21.80 2.43 3.12
CA ARG A 119 20.63 2.52 2.23
C ARG A 119 19.85 1.22 2.10
N ILE A 120 18.62 1.36 1.65
CA ILE A 120 17.83 0.28 1.06
C ILE A 120 17.80 0.50 -0.45
N ARG A 121 18.11 -0.52 -1.25
CA ARG A 121 17.95 -0.50 -2.71
C ARG A 121 16.86 -1.48 -3.12
N ILE A 122 15.85 -1.00 -3.84
CA ILE A 122 14.82 -1.83 -4.48
C ILE A 122 15.07 -1.80 -5.98
N GLU A 123 15.44 -2.94 -6.55
CA GLU A 123 15.79 -3.07 -7.95
C GLU A 123 14.92 -4.12 -8.62
N GLY A 124 14.22 -3.76 -9.69
CA GLY A 124 13.33 -4.66 -10.42
C GLY A 124 13.70 -4.83 -11.88
N VAL A 125 13.20 -5.87 -12.52
CA VAL A 125 13.28 -6.00 -14.00
C VAL A 125 12.49 -4.88 -14.69
N SER A 126 11.35 -4.50 -14.10
CA SER A 126 10.44 -3.46 -14.59
C SER A 126 9.95 -2.57 -13.45
N GLU A 127 9.24 -1.48 -13.76
CA GLU A 127 8.61 -0.64 -12.73
C GLU A 127 7.54 -1.39 -11.93
N ALA A 128 6.88 -2.38 -12.54
CA ALA A 128 5.94 -3.25 -11.84
C ALA A 128 6.66 -4.18 -10.85
N ALA A 129 7.85 -4.68 -11.21
CA ALA A 129 8.68 -5.45 -10.30
C ALA A 129 9.12 -4.61 -9.08
N VAL A 130 9.55 -3.36 -9.32
CA VAL A 130 9.86 -2.42 -8.23
C VAL A 130 8.63 -2.22 -7.33
N PHE A 131 7.44 -2.10 -7.91
CA PHE A 131 6.20 -1.99 -7.14
C PHE A 131 5.96 -3.20 -6.22
N TYR A 132 6.24 -4.43 -6.66
CA TYR A 132 6.17 -5.60 -5.77
C TYR A 132 7.23 -5.58 -4.67
N GLY A 133 8.45 -5.11 -4.96
CA GLY A 133 9.46 -4.85 -3.94
C GLY A 133 9.02 -3.83 -2.90
N ILE A 134 8.33 -2.77 -3.33
CA ILE A 134 7.68 -1.81 -2.44
C ILE A 134 6.63 -2.49 -1.55
N GLN A 135 5.82 -3.41 -2.07
CA GLN A 135 4.86 -4.14 -1.23
C GLN A 135 5.57 -4.95 -0.14
N THR A 136 6.67 -5.63 -0.47
CA THR A 136 7.48 -6.38 0.51
C THR A 136 8.06 -5.46 1.58
N LEU A 137 8.66 -4.34 1.18
CA LEU A 137 9.18 -3.35 2.13
C LEU A 137 8.05 -2.80 3.02
N ARG A 138 6.93 -2.40 2.41
CA ARG A 138 5.73 -1.90 3.12
C ARG A 138 5.24 -2.89 4.17
N LYS A 139 5.14 -4.17 3.83
CA LYS A 139 4.66 -5.22 4.74
C LYS A 139 5.65 -5.55 5.86
N SER A 140 6.93 -5.26 5.64
CA SER A 140 7.96 -5.46 6.67
C SER A 140 7.93 -4.40 7.76
N VAL A 141 7.32 -3.25 7.50
CA VAL A 141 7.21 -2.14 8.46
C VAL A 141 6.03 -2.38 9.42
N PRO A 142 6.25 -2.37 10.74
CA PRO A 142 5.17 -2.55 11.72
C PRO A 142 4.21 -1.36 11.73
N VAL A 143 2.95 -1.63 12.10
CA VAL A 143 1.91 -0.59 12.22
C VAL A 143 2.02 0.11 13.57
N GLY A 144 2.17 1.43 13.54
CA GLY A 144 2.25 2.30 14.71
C GLY A 144 2.67 3.72 14.35
N SER A 145 3.18 4.45 15.33
CA SER A 145 3.79 5.77 15.13
C SER A 145 5.15 5.74 15.78
N TYR A 146 6.21 5.80 14.98
CA TYR A 146 7.59 5.58 15.40
C TYR A 146 8.48 6.76 14.98
N ALA A 147 9.57 7.00 15.71
CA ALA A 147 10.57 7.97 15.30
C ALA A 147 11.43 7.42 14.16
N SER A 148 11.70 6.12 14.20
CA SER A 148 12.40 5.39 13.14
C SER A 148 11.99 3.91 13.09
N VAL A 149 12.33 3.25 11.99
CA VAL A 149 12.22 1.80 11.80
C VAL A 149 13.59 1.26 11.42
N SER A 150 14.09 0.28 12.16
CA SER A 150 15.35 -0.39 11.91
C SER A 150 15.18 -1.57 10.95
N PHE A 151 16.07 -1.66 9.98
CA PHE A 151 16.13 -2.74 9.00
C PHE A 151 17.48 -3.44 9.11
N SER A 152 17.45 -4.71 9.56
CA SER A 152 18.67 -5.53 9.62
C SER A 152 19.24 -5.75 8.22
N PRO A 153 20.57 -5.77 8.03
CA PRO A 153 21.17 -6.04 6.73
C PRO A 153 20.67 -7.34 6.12
N ALA A 154 20.24 -7.27 4.87
CA ALA A 154 19.64 -8.40 4.17
C ALA A 154 19.70 -8.22 2.65
N THR A 155 19.67 -9.34 1.94
CA THR A 155 19.29 -9.39 0.52
C THR A 155 18.05 -10.25 0.38
N ILE A 156 17.01 -9.70 -0.25
CA ILE A 156 15.75 -10.38 -0.54
C ILE A 156 15.63 -10.49 -2.05
N ASP A 157 15.52 -11.71 -2.55
CA ASP A 157 15.25 -12.00 -3.95
C ASP A 157 13.86 -12.61 -4.06
N ASP A 158 13.06 -12.11 -4.99
CA ASP A 158 11.71 -12.62 -5.16
C ASP A 158 11.23 -12.50 -6.60
N ALA A 159 10.44 -13.47 -7.01
CA ALA A 159 9.75 -13.50 -8.28
C ALA A 159 8.49 -14.36 -8.12
N PRO A 160 7.37 -14.00 -8.75
CA PRO A 160 6.15 -14.79 -8.61
C PRO A 160 6.28 -16.12 -9.34
N ARG A 161 5.86 -17.20 -8.68
CA ARG A 161 5.74 -18.54 -9.29
C ARG A 161 4.80 -18.56 -10.50
N PHE A 162 3.71 -17.80 -10.45
CA PHE A 162 2.70 -17.72 -11.51
C PHE A 162 2.55 -16.29 -12.00
N ALA A 163 2.61 -16.10 -13.33
CA ALA A 163 2.45 -14.80 -13.96
C ALA A 163 1.01 -14.25 -13.86
N TYR A 164 0.01 -15.14 -13.80
CA TYR A 164 -1.40 -14.76 -13.60
C TYR A 164 -1.77 -15.02 -12.14
N ARG A 165 -2.00 -13.95 -11.36
CA ARG A 165 -2.50 -14.02 -9.98
C ARG A 165 -3.75 -13.18 -9.93
N GLY A 166 -4.91 -13.83 -10.03
CA GLY A 166 -6.18 -13.17 -10.25
C GLY A 166 -7.16 -13.31 -9.09
N MET A 167 -8.00 -12.30 -8.93
CA MET A 167 -9.18 -12.34 -8.06
C MET A 167 -10.39 -11.84 -8.82
N MET A 168 -11.51 -12.57 -8.71
CA MET A 168 -12.78 -12.17 -9.32
C MET A 168 -13.68 -11.50 -8.28
N LEU A 169 -14.31 -10.38 -8.66
CA LEU A 169 -15.35 -9.74 -7.85
C LEU A 169 -16.66 -9.68 -8.64
N ASP A 170 -17.71 -10.24 -8.04
CA ASP A 170 -19.08 -10.20 -8.56
C ASP A 170 -19.78 -8.97 -8.04
N ILE A 171 -20.04 -8.02 -8.93
CA ILE A 171 -20.82 -6.81 -8.64
C ILE A 171 -22.19 -6.82 -9.34
N ALA A 172 -22.46 -7.86 -10.13
CA ALA A 172 -23.75 -8.06 -10.78
C ALA A 172 -24.81 -8.47 -9.77
N ARG A 173 -24.46 -9.38 -8.84
CA ARG A 173 -25.39 -9.84 -7.79
C ARG A 173 -25.64 -8.78 -6.74
N HIS A 174 -24.58 -8.14 -6.25
CA HIS A 174 -24.66 -7.00 -5.32
C HIS A 174 -23.70 -5.90 -5.75
N PHE A 175 -24.27 -4.77 -6.15
CA PHE A 175 -23.52 -3.63 -6.66
C PHE A 175 -22.69 -2.99 -5.55
N GLN A 176 -21.50 -2.50 -5.90
CA GLN A 176 -20.60 -1.80 -5.00
C GLN A 176 -20.17 -0.47 -5.63
N PRO A 177 -20.08 0.62 -4.85
CA PRO A 177 -19.65 1.92 -5.38
C PRO A 177 -18.17 1.90 -5.79
N VAL A 178 -17.75 2.84 -6.66
CA VAL A 178 -16.38 2.93 -7.18
C VAL A 178 -15.31 2.97 -6.08
N ASP A 179 -15.55 3.69 -4.98
CA ASP A 179 -14.61 3.77 -3.86
C ASP A 179 -14.37 2.40 -3.19
N PHE A 180 -15.40 1.56 -3.14
CA PHE A 180 -15.24 0.18 -2.66
C PHE A 180 -14.34 -0.61 -3.62
N ILE A 181 -14.54 -0.47 -4.93
CA ILE A 181 -13.74 -1.17 -5.95
C ILE A 181 -12.27 -0.74 -5.89
N LYS A 182 -12.00 0.56 -5.77
CA LYS A 182 -10.63 1.08 -5.60
C LYS A 182 -9.96 0.51 -4.36
N LYS A 183 -10.66 0.54 -3.21
CA LYS A 183 -10.16 -0.06 -1.97
C LYS A 183 -9.93 -1.56 -2.11
N TYR A 184 -10.78 -2.27 -2.85
CA TYR A 184 -10.61 -3.69 -3.13
C TYR A 184 -9.34 -3.94 -3.95
N ILE A 185 -9.10 -3.16 -5.00
CA ILE A 185 -7.88 -3.22 -5.82
C ILE A 185 -6.63 -2.90 -4.98
N ASP A 186 -6.69 -1.94 -4.05
CA ASP A 186 -5.57 -1.66 -3.13
C ASP A 186 -5.23 -2.88 -2.25
N LEU A 187 -6.24 -3.63 -1.83
CA LEU A 187 -6.04 -4.89 -1.09
C LEU A 187 -5.46 -5.99 -1.99
N LEU A 188 -5.87 -6.06 -3.26
CA LEU A 188 -5.26 -6.99 -4.23
C LEU A 188 -3.77 -6.68 -4.41
N ALA A 189 -3.43 -5.39 -4.60
CA ALA A 189 -2.06 -4.94 -4.74
C ALA A 189 -1.19 -5.28 -3.51
N LEU A 190 -1.72 -5.13 -2.30
CA LEU A 190 -1.05 -5.53 -1.05
C LEU A 190 -0.64 -7.01 -1.05
N HIS A 191 -1.44 -7.88 -1.67
CA HIS A 191 -1.20 -9.32 -1.79
C HIS A 191 -0.48 -9.70 -3.09
N ASN A 192 0.08 -8.73 -3.81
CA ASN A 192 0.78 -8.92 -5.07
C ASN A 192 -0.10 -9.56 -6.17
N ILE A 193 -1.44 -9.46 -6.06
CA ILE A 193 -2.39 -9.88 -7.09
C ILE A 193 -2.31 -8.88 -8.25
N ASN A 194 -2.24 -9.38 -9.48
CA ASN A 194 -1.96 -8.57 -10.67
C ASN A 194 -3.05 -8.63 -11.73
N ARG A 195 -4.15 -9.36 -11.47
CA ARG A 195 -5.32 -9.42 -12.33
C ARG A 195 -6.58 -9.25 -11.50
N PHE A 196 -7.37 -8.25 -11.85
CA PHE A 196 -8.71 -8.06 -11.31
C PHE A 196 -9.72 -8.51 -12.36
N HIS A 197 -10.43 -9.60 -12.11
CA HIS A 197 -11.52 -10.06 -12.96
C HIS A 197 -12.81 -9.45 -12.43
N TRP A 198 -13.31 -8.46 -13.14
CA TRP A 198 -14.52 -7.77 -12.75
C TRP A 198 -15.74 -8.38 -13.45
N HIS A 199 -16.59 -9.11 -12.71
CA HIS A 199 -17.80 -9.72 -13.25
C HIS A 199 -18.93 -8.68 -13.25
N LEU A 200 -19.15 -8.06 -14.41
CA LEU A 200 -19.95 -6.85 -14.56
C LEU A 200 -21.43 -7.10 -14.90
N THR A 201 -21.81 -8.30 -15.31
CA THR A 201 -23.16 -8.56 -15.83
C THR A 201 -23.64 -9.95 -15.43
N ASP A 202 -24.90 -10.05 -15.06
CA ASP A 202 -25.56 -11.33 -14.74
C ASP A 202 -27.09 -11.15 -14.77
N ASP A 203 -27.85 -12.21 -14.47
CA ASP A 203 -29.32 -12.18 -14.49
C ASP A 203 -29.91 -11.08 -13.59
N GLN A 204 -29.28 -10.84 -12.43
CA GLN A 204 -29.76 -9.91 -11.40
C GLN A 204 -29.26 -8.47 -11.62
N GLY A 205 -28.48 -8.23 -12.67
CA GLY A 205 -28.31 -6.89 -13.24
C GLY A 205 -27.06 -6.67 -14.08
N TRP A 206 -27.12 -5.55 -14.80
CA TRP A 206 -26.13 -5.08 -15.75
C TRP A 206 -25.46 -3.80 -15.25
N ARG A 207 -24.13 -3.77 -15.22
CA ARG A 207 -23.38 -2.79 -14.40
C ARG A 207 -22.44 -1.89 -15.20
N ILE A 208 -22.48 -1.95 -16.53
CA ILE A 208 -21.62 -1.15 -17.41
C ILE A 208 -22.45 -0.33 -18.40
N GLU A 209 -22.15 0.95 -18.52
CA GLU A 209 -22.75 1.82 -19.52
C GLU A 209 -22.35 1.44 -20.96
N ILE A 210 -23.34 1.29 -21.84
CA ILE A 210 -23.15 1.02 -23.27
C ILE A 210 -24.03 1.97 -24.11
N ASP A 211 -23.43 2.97 -24.75
CA ASP A 211 -24.15 4.04 -25.48
C ASP A 211 -25.13 3.51 -26.54
N ALA A 212 -24.77 2.42 -27.23
CA ALA A 212 -25.63 1.83 -28.26
C ALA A 212 -26.89 1.16 -27.68
N TYR A 213 -26.88 0.84 -26.38
CA TYR A 213 -27.93 0.08 -25.70
C TYR A 213 -28.25 0.68 -24.31
N PRO A 214 -28.78 1.91 -24.24
CA PRO A 214 -28.99 2.63 -22.98
C PRO A 214 -29.92 1.90 -22.01
N LYS A 215 -30.87 1.12 -22.53
CA LYS A 215 -31.78 0.29 -21.70
C LYS A 215 -31.07 -0.75 -20.84
N LEU A 216 -29.84 -1.14 -21.17
CA LEU A 216 -29.04 -2.05 -20.34
C LEU A 216 -28.79 -1.47 -18.95
N THR A 217 -28.58 -0.15 -18.83
CA THR A 217 -28.42 0.51 -17.54
C THR A 217 -29.69 1.20 -17.05
N GLU A 218 -30.48 1.83 -17.94
CA GLU A 218 -31.75 2.48 -17.54
C GLU A 218 -32.76 1.50 -16.93
N VAL A 219 -32.76 0.24 -17.39
CA VAL A 219 -33.63 -0.83 -16.89
C VAL A 219 -32.81 -1.95 -16.26
N GLY A 220 -31.85 -2.50 -17.00
CA GLY A 220 -31.12 -3.71 -16.59
C GLY A 220 -30.21 -3.54 -15.37
N SER A 221 -29.93 -2.31 -14.92
CA SER A 221 -29.15 -2.08 -13.69
C SER A 221 -29.99 -2.13 -12.41
N MET A 222 -31.32 -2.22 -12.50
CA MET A 222 -32.20 -2.20 -11.34
C MET A 222 -33.01 -3.48 -11.23
N ARG A 223 -33.11 -4.02 -10.01
CA ARG A 223 -34.12 -5.03 -9.65
C ARG A 223 -35.03 -4.49 -8.57
N LYS A 224 -36.27 -4.97 -8.56
CA LYS A 224 -37.32 -4.52 -7.64
C LYS A 224 -37.02 -4.90 -6.18
N GLU A 225 -36.46 -6.09 -5.97
CA GLU A 225 -36.25 -6.70 -4.65
C GLU A 225 -35.22 -7.83 -4.76
N THR A 226 -34.67 -8.27 -3.62
CA THR A 226 -33.72 -9.38 -3.53
C THR A 226 -34.33 -10.54 -2.75
N VAL A 227 -34.14 -11.76 -3.25
CA VAL A 227 -34.59 -12.97 -2.54
C VAL A 227 -33.81 -13.15 -1.24
N ILE A 228 -34.52 -13.46 -0.16
CA ILE A 228 -33.91 -13.70 1.15
C ILE A 228 -33.40 -15.14 1.22
N GLY A 229 -32.13 -15.33 1.56
CA GLY A 229 -31.53 -16.65 1.70
C GLY A 229 -31.35 -17.37 0.35
N ARG A 230 -31.68 -18.66 0.28
CA ARG A 230 -31.49 -19.50 -0.91
C ARG A 230 -32.82 -19.77 -1.60
N ASN A 231 -33.23 -18.89 -2.52
CA ASN A 231 -34.42 -19.05 -3.35
C ASN A 231 -35.68 -19.45 -2.57
N THR A 232 -35.92 -18.81 -1.43
CA THR A 232 -36.99 -19.13 -0.48
C THR A 232 -38.39 -18.80 -1.00
N GLY A 233 -38.47 -17.91 -2.00
CA GLY A 233 -39.72 -17.28 -2.43
C GLY A 233 -40.10 -16.05 -1.60
N GLU A 234 -39.34 -15.74 -0.53
CA GLU A 234 -39.48 -14.52 0.26
C GLU A 234 -38.47 -13.45 -0.23
N TYR A 235 -38.90 -12.19 -0.26
CA TYR A 235 -38.12 -11.08 -0.80
C TYR A 235 -38.05 -9.92 0.20
N ASP A 236 -36.96 -9.15 0.14
CA ASP A 236 -36.70 -8.01 1.03
C ASP A 236 -37.52 -6.75 0.74
N GLY A 237 -38.28 -6.74 -0.36
CA GLY A 237 -39.09 -5.59 -0.79
C GLY A 237 -38.29 -4.33 -1.12
N THR A 238 -36.97 -4.41 -1.26
CA THR A 238 -36.08 -3.25 -1.39
C THR A 238 -35.43 -3.18 -2.77
N PRO A 239 -35.68 -2.12 -3.56
CA PRO A 239 -35.01 -1.94 -4.85
C PRO A 239 -33.49 -1.91 -4.71
N HIS A 240 -32.80 -2.65 -5.56
CA HIS A 240 -31.33 -2.74 -5.57
C HIS A 240 -30.79 -2.52 -6.97
N GLY A 241 -29.71 -1.75 -7.09
CA GLY A 241 -29.04 -1.57 -8.36
C GLY A 241 -27.89 -0.57 -8.35
N GLY A 242 -27.60 -0.05 -9.54
CA GLY A 242 -26.43 0.77 -9.83
C GLY A 242 -25.62 0.21 -11.01
N PHE A 243 -24.84 1.08 -11.64
CA PHE A 243 -23.93 0.78 -12.73
C PHE A 243 -22.75 1.75 -12.72
N TYR A 244 -21.70 1.43 -13.46
CA TYR A 244 -20.54 2.29 -13.69
C TYR A 244 -20.64 2.95 -15.06
N THR A 245 -20.41 4.25 -15.08
CA THR A 245 -20.21 5.02 -16.31
C THR A 245 -18.89 4.62 -16.97
N LYS A 246 -18.74 4.94 -18.26
CA LYS A 246 -17.46 4.70 -18.96
C LYS A 246 -16.28 5.43 -18.33
N GLU A 247 -16.52 6.58 -17.71
CA GLU A 247 -15.47 7.37 -17.07
C GLU A 247 -15.05 6.76 -15.74
N GLU A 248 -15.98 6.20 -14.96
CA GLU A 248 -15.65 5.48 -13.72
C GLU A 248 -14.88 4.18 -13.96
N LEU A 249 -15.01 3.60 -15.16
CA LEU A 249 -14.31 2.37 -15.56
C LEU A 249 -12.88 2.62 -16.07
N ARG A 250 -12.52 3.86 -16.43
CA ARG A 250 -11.18 4.22 -16.93
C ARG A 250 -10.18 4.40 -15.79
#